data_AF-A0A0D6TIM2-F1
#
_entry.id   AF-A0A0D6TIM2-F1
#
_cell.length_a   1.000
_cell.length_b   1.000
_cell.length_c   1.000
_cell.angle_alpha   90.00
_cell.angle_beta   90.00
_cell.angle_gamma   90.00
#
_symmetry.space_group_name_H-M   'P 1'
#
loop_
_entity.id
_entity.type
_entity.pdbx_description
1 polymer ?
#
loop_
_entity_poly.entity_id
_entity_poly.type
_entity_poly.pdbx_seq_one_letter_code
_entity_poly.pdbx_strand_id
1 'polypeptide(L)'
;MNKKTILQLVLIPLLFGACSSDNSIETDNGDTDGGTSTSIVGATIVTNTNKELNAVYFANETVGYIVGGDVTLNAANDTAIILKTTDGGVTWNSIYSDTGFYAISVYAASPTVAYVTTTANFILKTIDGGTTWERIEIATDDFFMSHINFSNTNTGYIVGSKNANGVLYKTIDAGNTWVDATESDTVLSGLLIDNQLTSIEFSSTNTILISGGLWNNGTILRSTDLGDTWNKNTISGNIKTTDVNIVGSLGFLVGNNGVINGSSELGELYKTIDNGETWNLVDTDFNNRISRLSYKGEAICIVGRNKANDLSNPEFLMLSKDNGNTWSRVEHDFVVAGWNDVTFISETKIIAVGYNGRSVLIEL
;
A
#
# COMPACT_ATOMS: atom_id res chain seq x y z
N MET A 1 -39.01 25.40 33.33
CA MET A 1 -37.55 25.51 33.53
C MET A 1 -36.92 24.20 33.13
N ASN A 2 -36.21 24.17 32.00
CA ASN A 2 -35.02 23.33 31.80
C ASN A 2 -34.31 23.82 30.53
N LYS A 3 -33.11 24.35 30.75
CA LYS A 3 -32.26 25.04 29.77
C LYS A 3 -31.66 24.01 28.80
N LYS A 4 -31.83 24.23 27.50
CA LYS A 4 -30.98 23.66 26.45
C LYS A 4 -29.67 24.44 26.42
N THR A 5 -28.56 23.77 26.70
CA THR A 5 -27.21 24.35 26.54
C THR A 5 -26.76 24.10 25.11
N ILE A 6 -26.63 25.18 24.33
CA ILE A 6 -26.00 25.20 23.02
C ILE A 6 -24.49 25.43 23.27
N LEU A 7 -23.63 24.51 22.85
CA LEU A 7 -22.19 24.73 22.86
C LEU A 7 -21.77 25.37 21.53
N GLN A 8 -21.29 26.61 21.60
CA GLN A 8 -20.75 27.37 20.48
C GLN A 8 -19.39 26.79 20.05
N LEU A 9 -19.25 26.53 18.74
CA LEU A 9 -17.96 26.31 18.08
C LEU A 9 -17.22 27.66 18.01
N VAL A 10 -16.02 27.74 18.57
CA VAL A 10 -15.15 28.92 18.46
C VAL A 10 -14.33 28.78 17.17
N LEU A 11 -14.60 29.66 16.20
CA LEU A 11 -13.75 29.89 15.04
C LEU A 11 -12.57 30.78 15.45
N ILE A 12 -11.33 30.31 15.27
CA ILE A 12 -10.12 31.14 15.42
C ILE A 12 -9.66 31.53 14.01
N PRO A 13 -9.56 32.82 13.66
CA PRO A 13 -9.05 33.25 12.36
C PRO A 13 -7.51 33.21 12.34
N LEU A 14 -6.94 32.57 11.33
CA LEU A 14 -5.51 32.63 11.01
C LEU A 14 -5.17 34.00 10.42
N LEU A 15 -4.30 34.75 11.11
CA LEU A 15 -3.77 36.03 10.67
C LEU A 15 -2.56 35.79 9.75
N PHE A 16 -2.65 36.22 8.49
CA PHE A 16 -1.50 36.30 7.59
C PHE A 16 -0.63 37.51 7.97
N GLY A 17 0.62 37.26 8.35
CA GLY A 17 1.68 38.28 8.43
C GLY A 17 2.64 38.10 7.26
N ALA A 18 2.79 39.15 6.45
CA ALA A 18 3.81 39.28 5.42
C ALA A 18 4.98 40.19 5.91
N CYS A 19 6.04 40.24 5.08
CA CYS A 19 7.35 40.93 5.20
C CYS A 19 8.45 40.15 5.94
N SER A 20 9.73 40.15 5.51
CA SER A 20 10.43 40.76 4.37
C SER A 20 11.86 40.18 4.24
N SER A 21 12.53 40.54 3.16
CA SER A 21 13.82 40.12 2.58
C SER A 21 15.14 40.40 3.36
N ASP A 22 16.19 39.70 2.89
CA ASP A 22 17.66 39.94 2.96
C ASP A 22 18.34 39.79 4.35
N ASN A 23 19.60 39.32 4.52
CA ASN A 23 20.73 38.99 3.64
C ASN A 23 21.79 38.17 4.44
N SER A 24 22.52 37.29 3.73
CA SER A 24 23.92 36.82 3.95
C SER A 24 24.41 36.24 5.29
N ILE A 25 25.11 35.09 5.23
CA ILE A 25 26.53 34.88 5.62
C ILE A 25 26.99 33.46 5.21
N GLU A 26 28.08 33.37 4.45
CA GLU A 26 28.93 32.17 4.18
C GLU A 26 29.68 31.76 5.48
N THR A 27 30.09 30.51 5.72
CA THR A 27 31.25 29.86 5.09
C THR A 27 31.26 28.34 5.20
N ASP A 28 31.68 27.77 4.08
CA ASP A 28 32.26 26.46 3.82
C ASP A 28 33.25 25.97 4.87
N ASN A 29 33.11 24.69 5.24
CA ASN A 29 34.19 23.85 5.74
C ASN A 29 33.84 22.39 5.41
N GLY A 30 34.26 21.96 4.22
CA GLY A 30 34.90 20.68 3.96
C GLY A 30 34.28 19.43 4.58
N ASP A 31 33.56 18.67 3.75
CA ASP A 31 33.71 17.22 3.78
C ASP A 31 33.80 16.71 2.34
N THR A 32 34.96 16.17 2.00
CA THR A 32 35.19 15.42 0.77
C THR A 32 34.84 13.98 1.06
N ASP A 33 33.63 13.56 0.72
CA ASP A 33 33.34 12.15 0.53
C ASP A 33 32.93 11.89 -0.92
N GLY A 34 33.80 11.16 -1.60
CA GLY A 34 33.67 10.77 -3.00
C GLY A 34 32.65 9.64 -3.14
N GLY A 35 31.37 9.99 -3.09
CA GLY A 35 30.31 9.19 -3.69
C GLY A 35 30.03 9.74 -5.08
N THR A 36 30.21 8.95 -6.13
CA THR A 36 29.58 9.26 -7.42
C THR A 36 28.07 9.23 -7.21
N SER A 37 27.49 10.40 -6.91
CA SER A 37 26.05 10.64 -6.97
C SER A 37 25.63 10.40 -8.43
N THR A 38 25.24 9.17 -8.74
CA THR A 38 24.36 8.93 -9.88
C THR A 38 23.06 9.62 -9.51
N SER A 39 22.86 10.83 -10.02
CA SER A 39 21.65 11.59 -9.80
C SER A 39 20.48 10.75 -10.31
N ILE A 40 19.68 10.23 -9.38
CA ILE A 40 18.42 9.57 -9.67
C ILE A 40 17.56 10.56 -10.45
N VAL A 41 17.07 10.15 -11.63
CA VAL A 41 16.19 10.98 -12.45
C VAL A 41 14.76 10.54 -12.14
N GLY A 42 14.05 11.37 -11.39
CA GLY A 42 12.61 11.20 -11.17
C GLY A 42 11.81 12.28 -11.89
N ALA A 43 10.55 11.99 -12.17
CA ALA A 43 9.58 12.97 -12.62
C ALA A 43 8.29 12.86 -11.82
N THR A 44 7.83 13.97 -11.24
CA THR A 44 6.45 14.07 -10.76
C THR A 44 5.52 13.96 -11.96
N ILE A 45 4.74 12.89 -11.98
CA ILE A 45 3.70 12.69 -12.96
C ILE A 45 2.40 13.20 -12.35
N VAL A 46 1.92 14.30 -12.89
CA VAL A 46 0.56 14.79 -12.60
C VAL A 46 -0.39 13.85 -13.32
N THR A 47 -1.04 12.96 -12.56
CA THR A 47 -2.24 12.31 -13.07
C THR A 47 -3.30 13.41 -13.23
N ASN A 48 -4.10 13.39 -14.30
CA ASN A 48 -5.08 14.45 -14.60
C ASN A 48 -6.30 14.41 -13.63
N THR A 49 -6.05 14.28 -12.33
CA THR A 49 -7.01 14.17 -11.25
C THR A 49 -6.38 14.74 -9.96
N ASN A 50 -7.22 15.18 -9.03
CA ASN A 50 -6.82 15.58 -7.68
C ASN A 50 -7.28 14.56 -6.62
N LYS A 51 -7.76 13.38 -7.03
CA LYS A 51 -8.22 12.32 -6.13
C LYS A 51 -7.07 11.62 -5.42
N GLU A 52 -7.34 11.04 -4.25
CA GLU A 52 -6.34 10.18 -3.59
C GLU A 52 -6.10 8.93 -4.44
N LEU A 53 -4.82 8.58 -4.66
CA LEU A 53 -4.42 7.36 -5.36
C LEU A 53 -4.02 6.32 -4.29
N ASN A 54 -4.70 5.19 -4.28
CA ASN A 54 -4.61 4.20 -3.20
C ASN A 54 -3.70 3.03 -3.52
N ALA A 55 -3.71 2.54 -4.77
CA ALA A 55 -2.88 1.42 -5.20
C ALA A 55 -2.47 1.53 -6.66
N VAL A 56 -1.33 0.92 -7.00
CA VAL A 56 -0.77 0.87 -8.36
C VAL A 56 -0.25 -0.53 -8.68
N TYR A 57 -0.57 -1.04 -9.86
CA TYR A 57 -0.08 -2.34 -10.31
C TYR A 57 0.22 -2.35 -11.80
N PHE A 58 1.33 -2.96 -12.20
CA PHE A 58 1.75 -3.10 -13.60
C PHE A 58 1.60 -4.54 -14.06
N ALA A 59 0.78 -4.77 -15.09
CA ALA A 59 0.62 -6.08 -15.72
C ALA A 59 1.86 -6.47 -16.55
N ASN A 60 2.58 -5.47 -17.05
CA ASN A 60 3.89 -5.58 -17.68
C ASN A 60 4.59 -4.22 -17.63
N GLU A 61 5.77 -4.09 -18.25
CA GLU A 61 6.57 -2.85 -18.18
C GLU A 61 5.93 -1.60 -18.84
N THR A 62 4.84 -1.78 -19.60
CA THR A 62 4.17 -0.70 -20.34
C THR A 62 2.76 -0.43 -19.87
N VAL A 63 2.03 -1.45 -19.41
CA VAL A 63 0.61 -1.36 -19.05
C VAL A 63 0.45 -1.52 -17.55
N GLY A 64 -0.10 -0.48 -16.93
CA GLY A 64 -0.39 -0.44 -15.51
C GLY A 64 -1.71 0.26 -15.20
N TYR A 65 -2.18 0.05 -13.98
CA TYR A 65 -3.42 0.57 -13.45
C TYR A 65 -3.15 1.27 -12.12
N ILE A 66 -3.78 2.43 -11.93
CA ILE A 66 -3.86 3.10 -10.63
C ILE A 66 -5.32 3.16 -10.23
N VAL A 67 -5.60 2.89 -8.96
CA VAL A 67 -6.94 3.00 -8.41
C VAL A 67 -6.96 3.92 -7.20
N GLY A 68 -8.10 4.55 -6.96
CA GLY A 68 -8.28 5.43 -5.82
C GLY A 68 -9.64 6.10 -5.80
N GLY A 69 -9.70 7.26 -5.17
CA GLY A 69 -10.95 7.97 -4.99
C GLY A 69 -10.93 9.05 -3.93
N ASP A 70 -12.10 9.62 -3.65
CA ASP A 70 -12.31 10.55 -2.54
C ASP A 70 -13.35 10.02 -1.57
N VAL A 71 -13.08 10.21 -0.28
CA VAL A 71 -14.03 9.99 0.81
C VAL A 71 -14.73 11.30 1.13
N THR A 72 -16.04 11.24 1.29
CA THR A 72 -16.87 12.39 1.67
C THR A 72 -17.63 12.09 2.96
N LEU A 73 -18.30 13.10 3.52
CA LEU A 73 -19.14 12.91 4.72
C LEU A 73 -20.37 12.02 4.46
N ASN A 74 -20.72 11.76 3.20
CA ASN A 74 -21.81 10.91 2.82
C ASN A 74 -21.29 9.86 1.83
N ALA A 75 -21.19 8.61 2.25
CA ALA A 75 -20.63 7.53 1.42
C ALA A 75 -21.27 7.41 0.03
N ALA A 76 -22.54 7.82 -0.14
CA ALA A 76 -23.20 7.87 -1.45
C ALA A 76 -22.54 8.84 -2.45
N ASN A 77 -21.76 9.80 -1.95
CA ASN A 77 -21.00 10.79 -2.72
C ASN A 77 -19.49 10.47 -2.76
N ASP A 78 -19.05 9.38 -2.15
CA ASP A 78 -17.67 8.89 -2.35
C ASP A 78 -17.48 8.62 -3.84
N THR A 79 -16.26 8.79 -4.33
CA THR A 79 -16.00 8.66 -5.77
C THR A 79 -14.84 7.72 -6.01
N ALA A 80 -15.00 6.82 -6.96
CA ALA A 80 -13.93 5.95 -7.42
C ALA A 80 -13.30 6.53 -8.70
N ILE A 81 -12.00 6.26 -8.89
CA ILE A 81 -11.31 6.48 -10.15
C ILE A 81 -10.38 5.31 -10.45
N ILE A 82 -10.33 4.92 -11.72
CA ILE A 82 -9.33 4.00 -12.25
C ILE A 82 -8.61 4.71 -13.40
N LEU A 83 -7.29 4.74 -13.31
CA LEU A 83 -6.40 5.26 -14.35
C LEU A 83 -5.65 4.10 -15.01
N LYS A 84 -5.33 4.26 -16.28
CA LYS A 84 -4.50 3.32 -17.05
C LYS A 84 -3.37 4.03 -17.77
N THR A 85 -2.20 3.40 -17.78
CA THR A 85 -1.06 3.74 -18.64
C THR A 85 -0.84 2.64 -19.67
N THR A 86 -0.26 3.01 -20.81
CA THR A 86 0.24 2.08 -21.84
C THR A 86 1.66 2.42 -22.29
N ASP A 87 2.33 3.33 -21.58
CA ASP A 87 3.66 3.86 -21.91
C ASP A 87 4.63 3.79 -20.71
N GLY A 88 4.39 2.85 -19.79
CA GLY A 88 5.30 2.60 -18.66
C GLY A 88 5.24 3.68 -17.60
N GLY A 89 4.04 4.22 -17.35
CA GLY A 89 3.75 5.19 -16.29
C GLY A 89 4.07 6.64 -16.66
N VAL A 90 4.41 6.93 -17.92
CA VAL A 90 4.73 8.29 -18.39
C VAL A 90 3.45 9.12 -18.52
N THR A 91 2.38 8.53 -19.06
CA THR A 91 1.06 9.15 -19.11
C THR A 91 -0.02 8.23 -18.53
N TRP A 92 -1.04 8.85 -17.94
CA TRP A 92 -2.17 8.16 -17.29
C TRP A 92 -3.49 8.75 -17.74
N ASN A 93 -4.42 7.89 -18.15
CA ASN A 93 -5.75 8.27 -18.59
C ASN A 93 -6.81 7.69 -17.65
N SER A 94 -7.81 8.49 -17.28
CA SER A 94 -8.97 7.96 -16.56
C SER A 94 -9.83 7.11 -17.49
N ILE A 95 -10.06 5.86 -17.09
CA ILE A 95 -10.82 4.87 -17.85
C ILE A 95 -12.09 4.41 -17.12
N TYR A 96 -12.25 4.78 -15.85
CA TYR A 96 -13.43 4.52 -15.05
C TYR A 96 -13.59 5.59 -13.97
N SER A 97 -14.83 6.00 -13.72
CA SER A 97 -15.21 6.76 -12.54
C SER A 97 -16.68 6.52 -12.21
N ASP A 98 -16.99 6.43 -10.92
CA ASP A 98 -18.35 6.26 -10.42
C ASP A 98 -18.47 6.83 -8.99
N THR A 99 -19.69 6.88 -8.46
CA THR A 99 -20.02 7.39 -7.12
C THR A 99 -20.55 6.28 -6.20
N GLY A 100 -20.53 6.52 -4.90
CA GLY A 100 -21.08 5.62 -3.88
C GLY A 100 -20.05 4.64 -3.29
N PHE A 101 -18.80 4.71 -3.74
CA PHE A 101 -17.67 3.91 -3.25
C PHE A 101 -16.34 4.56 -3.71
N TYR A 102 -15.22 4.06 -3.19
CA TYR A 102 -13.89 4.30 -3.76
C TYR A 102 -13.14 2.98 -3.92
N ALA A 103 -12.11 2.99 -4.79
CA ALA A 103 -11.32 1.81 -5.08
C ALA A 103 -10.11 1.71 -4.12
N ILE A 104 -9.80 0.50 -3.66
CA ILE A 104 -8.83 0.26 -2.58
C ILE A 104 -7.53 -0.36 -3.10
N SER A 105 -7.62 -1.51 -3.78
CA SER A 105 -6.49 -2.27 -4.29
C SER A 105 -6.76 -2.73 -5.72
N VAL A 106 -5.70 -2.97 -6.49
CA VAL A 106 -5.77 -3.43 -7.87
C VAL A 106 -4.78 -4.55 -8.12
N TYR A 107 -5.25 -5.57 -8.84
CA TYR A 107 -4.40 -6.62 -9.41
C TYR A 107 -4.65 -6.70 -10.91
N ALA A 108 -3.59 -6.60 -11.73
CA ALA A 108 -3.68 -6.74 -13.17
C ALA A 108 -3.05 -8.06 -13.63
N ALA A 109 -3.90 -9.06 -13.89
CA ALA A 109 -3.47 -10.38 -14.37
C ALA A 109 -2.83 -10.33 -15.76
N SER A 110 -3.23 -9.35 -16.57
CA SER A 110 -2.68 -9.08 -17.90
C SER A 110 -3.02 -7.65 -18.34
N PRO A 111 -2.50 -7.16 -19.48
CA PRO A 111 -2.87 -5.85 -20.02
C PRO A 111 -4.36 -5.64 -20.31
N THR A 112 -5.13 -6.75 -20.39
CA THR A 112 -6.57 -6.72 -20.66
C THR A 112 -7.41 -7.17 -19.45
N VAL A 113 -6.84 -7.84 -18.46
CA VAL A 113 -7.58 -8.39 -17.32
C VAL A 113 -7.10 -7.76 -16.02
N ALA A 114 -7.99 -7.09 -15.30
CA ALA A 114 -7.69 -6.50 -14.01
C ALA A 114 -8.89 -6.60 -13.05
N TYR A 115 -8.58 -6.59 -11.76
CA TYR A 115 -9.52 -6.73 -10.65
C TYR A 115 -9.27 -5.60 -9.66
N VAL A 116 -10.34 -4.98 -9.16
CA VAL A 116 -10.27 -3.83 -8.26
C VAL A 116 -11.20 -4.04 -7.08
N THR A 117 -10.66 -4.02 -5.86
CA THR A 117 -11.48 -4.04 -4.65
C THR A 117 -12.02 -2.65 -4.34
N THR A 118 -13.16 -2.60 -3.68
CA THR A 118 -13.84 -1.36 -3.35
C THR A 118 -14.20 -1.29 -1.87
N THR A 119 -14.60 -0.11 -1.39
CA THR A 119 -15.19 0.03 -0.05
C THR A 119 -16.61 -0.47 0.07
N ALA A 120 -17.25 -0.78 -1.06
CA ALA A 120 -18.49 -1.49 -1.07
C ALA A 120 -18.20 -3.00 -1.15
N ASN A 121 -19.20 -3.82 -0.80
CA ASN A 121 -19.05 -5.28 -0.71
C ASN A 121 -18.96 -5.99 -2.09
N PHE A 122 -18.44 -5.31 -3.12
CA PHE A 122 -18.21 -5.83 -4.46
C PHE A 122 -16.81 -5.49 -4.98
N ILE A 123 -16.37 -6.23 -6.00
CA ILE A 123 -15.19 -5.87 -6.82
C ILE A 123 -15.62 -5.44 -8.22
N LEU A 124 -14.73 -4.71 -8.90
CA LEU A 124 -14.81 -4.48 -10.33
C LEU A 124 -13.84 -5.42 -11.05
N LYS A 125 -14.27 -6.00 -12.17
CA LYS A 125 -13.45 -6.84 -13.04
C LYS A 125 -13.52 -6.33 -14.47
N THR A 126 -12.40 -6.28 -15.16
CA THR A 126 -12.36 -6.06 -16.61
C THR A 126 -11.66 -7.22 -17.31
N ILE A 127 -12.04 -7.48 -18.56
CA ILE A 127 -11.38 -8.46 -19.45
C ILE A 127 -10.98 -7.86 -20.81
N ASP A 128 -11.25 -6.57 -21.02
CA ASP A 128 -11.02 -5.83 -22.27
C ASP A 128 -10.12 -4.60 -22.07
N GLY A 129 -9.29 -4.64 -21.03
CA GLY A 129 -8.31 -3.60 -20.71
C GLY A 129 -8.93 -2.36 -20.07
N GLY A 130 -10.11 -2.47 -19.49
CA GLY A 130 -10.81 -1.40 -18.81
C GLY A 130 -11.73 -0.59 -19.72
N THR A 131 -12.09 -1.13 -20.89
CA THR A 131 -13.12 -0.54 -21.75
C THR A 131 -14.50 -0.76 -21.13
N THR A 132 -14.71 -1.94 -20.53
CA THR A 132 -15.87 -2.26 -19.70
C THR A 132 -15.43 -2.86 -18.37
N TRP A 133 -16.26 -2.65 -17.35
CA TRP A 133 -16.06 -3.16 -16.00
C TRP A 133 -17.34 -3.85 -15.54
N GLU A 134 -17.21 -5.09 -15.10
CA GLU A 134 -18.26 -5.89 -14.48
C GLU A 134 -18.18 -5.74 -12.96
N ARG A 135 -19.33 -5.51 -12.33
CA ARG A 135 -19.46 -5.50 -10.87
C ARG A 135 -19.81 -6.90 -10.38
N ILE A 136 -18.97 -7.43 -9.48
CA ILE A 136 -19.13 -8.77 -8.90
C ILE A 136 -19.31 -8.62 -7.39
N GLU A 137 -20.51 -8.94 -6.91
CA GLU A 137 -20.83 -8.91 -5.47
C GLU A 137 -20.02 -10.00 -4.74
N ILE A 138 -19.41 -9.62 -3.63
CA ILE A 138 -18.57 -10.50 -2.80
C ILE A 138 -19.31 -10.92 -1.53
N ALA A 139 -19.90 -9.94 -0.84
CA ALA A 139 -20.52 -10.15 0.46
C ALA A 139 -21.82 -9.33 0.59
N THR A 140 -22.71 -9.76 1.48
CA THR A 140 -23.95 -9.02 1.78
C THR A 140 -23.86 -8.15 3.03
N ASP A 141 -22.77 -8.30 3.79
CA ASP A 141 -22.47 -7.64 5.06
C ASP A 141 -21.13 -6.86 4.97
N ASP A 142 -20.89 -5.96 5.93
CA ASP A 142 -19.79 -4.99 5.91
C ASP A 142 -18.39 -5.65 5.88
N PHE A 143 -17.86 -5.89 4.69
CA PHE A 143 -16.54 -6.46 4.45
C PHE A 143 -15.56 -5.37 4.00
N PHE A 144 -14.61 -5.06 4.89
CA PHE A 144 -13.53 -4.11 4.59
C PHE A 144 -12.39 -4.81 3.86
N MET A 145 -12.45 -4.82 2.53
CA MET A 145 -11.39 -5.35 1.67
C MET A 145 -10.11 -4.52 1.80
N SER A 146 -8.97 -5.18 1.93
CA SER A 146 -7.66 -4.53 2.06
C SER A 146 -6.75 -4.80 0.88
N HIS A 147 -6.69 -6.05 0.42
CA HIS A 147 -5.82 -6.44 -0.69
C HIS A 147 -6.45 -7.55 -1.54
N ILE A 148 -6.18 -7.52 -2.84
CA ILE A 148 -6.53 -8.59 -3.79
C ILE A 148 -5.28 -9.02 -4.54
N ASN A 149 -5.06 -10.32 -4.63
CA ASN A 149 -3.95 -10.85 -5.41
C ASN A 149 -4.28 -12.28 -5.88
N PHE A 150 -3.61 -12.73 -6.94
CA PHE A 150 -3.83 -14.04 -7.55
C PHE A 150 -2.54 -14.85 -7.58
N SER A 151 -2.64 -16.13 -7.21
CA SER A 151 -1.53 -17.09 -7.31
C SER A 151 -1.36 -17.63 -8.74
N ASN A 152 -2.43 -17.60 -9.53
CA ASN A 152 -2.45 -17.96 -10.95
C ASN A 152 -3.68 -17.35 -11.64
N THR A 153 -3.87 -17.61 -12.93
CA THR A 153 -4.97 -17.02 -13.72
C THR A 153 -6.37 -17.37 -13.22
N ASN A 154 -6.53 -18.44 -12.44
CA ASN A 154 -7.83 -18.91 -11.95
C ASN A 154 -8.00 -18.72 -10.43
N THR A 155 -6.94 -18.87 -9.65
CA THR A 155 -7.00 -18.83 -8.19
C THR A 155 -6.56 -17.48 -7.65
N GLY A 156 -7.48 -16.82 -6.95
CA GLY A 156 -7.28 -15.51 -6.35
C GLY A 156 -7.84 -15.41 -4.96
N TYR A 157 -7.38 -14.41 -4.23
CA TYR A 157 -7.71 -14.19 -2.84
C TYR A 157 -7.98 -12.71 -2.59
N ILE A 158 -8.97 -12.42 -1.75
CA ILE A 158 -9.22 -11.09 -1.19
C ILE A 158 -9.10 -11.22 0.32
N VAL A 159 -8.28 -10.37 0.93
CA VAL A 159 -8.12 -10.30 2.38
C VAL A 159 -8.69 -8.99 2.90
N GLY A 160 -9.14 -9.01 4.14
CA GLY A 160 -9.62 -7.83 4.81
C GLY A 160 -10.14 -8.14 6.21
N SER A 161 -11.15 -7.40 6.64
CA SER A 161 -11.75 -7.61 7.96
C SER A 161 -13.26 -7.38 7.99
N LYS A 162 -13.89 -8.02 8.98
CA LYS A 162 -15.25 -7.75 9.46
C LYS A 162 -15.16 -7.51 10.96
N ASN A 163 -15.47 -6.29 11.41
CA ASN A 163 -15.20 -5.84 12.78
C ASN A 163 -13.69 -5.97 13.14
N ALA A 164 -13.36 -6.69 14.22
CA ALA A 164 -11.97 -6.95 14.63
C ALA A 164 -11.35 -8.19 13.96
N ASN A 165 -12.15 -8.99 13.25
CA ASN A 165 -11.72 -10.29 12.73
C ASN A 165 -11.26 -10.19 11.27
N GLY A 166 -10.26 -11.00 10.93
CA GLY A 166 -9.80 -11.19 9.57
C GLY A 166 -10.81 -11.98 8.74
N VAL A 167 -10.83 -11.70 7.44
CA VAL A 167 -11.67 -12.42 6.48
C VAL A 167 -10.88 -12.68 5.20
N LEU A 168 -11.02 -13.90 4.67
CA LEU A 168 -10.35 -14.37 3.46
C LEU A 168 -11.40 -14.91 2.48
N TYR A 169 -11.56 -14.26 1.34
CA TYR A 169 -12.33 -14.80 0.21
C TYR A 169 -11.37 -15.44 -0.79
N LYS A 170 -11.80 -16.57 -1.39
CA LYS A 170 -11.06 -17.30 -2.41
C LYS A 170 -11.91 -17.48 -3.66
N THR A 171 -11.30 -17.31 -4.81
CA THR A 171 -11.84 -17.73 -6.11
C THR A 171 -10.99 -18.85 -6.69
N ILE A 172 -11.60 -19.70 -7.51
CA ILE A 172 -10.91 -20.74 -8.31
C ILE A 172 -11.32 -20.69 -9.78
N ASP A 173 -12.06 -19.65 -10.19
CA ASP A 173 -12.64 -19.50 -11.52
C ASP A 173 -12.35 -18.12 -12.13
N ALA A 174 -11.15 -17.60 -11.84
CA ALA A 174 -10.68 -16.29 -12.31
C ALA A 174 -11.55 -15.12 -11.81
N GLY A 175 -12.05 -15.23 -10.58
CA GLY A 175 -12.82 -14.18 -9.92
C GLY A 175 -14.23 -14.01 -10.46
N ASN A 176 -14.80 -15.03 -11.13
CA ASN A 176 -16.22 -15.02 -11.50
C ASN A 176 -17.10 -15.30 -10.28
N THR A 177 -16.64 -16.16 -9.37
CA THR A 177 -17.25 -16.41 -8.07
C THR A 177 -16.21 -16.37 -6.95
N TRP A 178 -16.65 -15.95 -5.77
CA TRP A 178 -15.83 -15.84 -4.57
C TRP A 178 -16.51 -16.54 -3.40
N VAL A 179 -15.74 -17.31 -2.64
CA VAL A 179 -16.22 -18.06 -1.47
C VAL A 179 -15.50 -17.56 -0.24
N ASP A 180 -16.24 -17.29 0.83
CA ASP A 180 -15.66 -17.00 2.14
C ASP A 180 -15.00 -18.26 2.69
N ALA A 181 -13.66 -18.29 2.70
CA ALA A 181 -12.90 -19.44 3.16
C ALA A 181 -13.08 -19.69 4.66
N THR A 182 -13.53 -18.69 5.42
CA THR A 182 -13.66 -18.75 6.87
C THR A 182 -14.93 -19.47 7.34
N GLU A 183 -15.98 -19.49 6.51
CA GLU A 183 -17.27 -20.12 6.86
C GLU A 183 -17.18 -21.66 6.91
N SER A 184 -16.25 -22.24 6.15
CA SER A 184 -16.11 -23.70 5.99
C SER A 184 -14.90 -24.30 6.70
N ASP A 185 -14.02 -23.48 7.27
CA ASP A 185 -12.81 -23.90 7.99
C ASP A 185 -12.75 -23.27 9.39
N THR A 186 -13.11 -24.08 10.39
CA THR A 186 -13.10 -23.66 11.80
C THR A 186 -11.68 -23.35 12.30
N VAL A 187 -10.65 -24.03 11.77
CA VAL A 187 -9.25 -23.78 12.18
C VAL A 187 -8.84 -22.41 11.68
N LEU A 188 -9.03 -22.14 10.39
CA LEU A 188 -8.75 -20.83 9.82
C LEU A 188 -9.55 -19.74 10.55
N SER A 189 -10.86 -19.92 10.75
CA SER A 189 -11.69 -18.93 11.44
C SER A 189 -11.14 -18.56 12.83
N GLY A 190 -10.59 -19.53 13.57
CA GLY A 190 -9.96 -19.30 14.88
C GLY A 190 -8.66 -18.50 14.80
N LEU A 191 -7.86 -18.69 13.75
CA LEU A 191 -6.62 -17.91 13.53
C LEU A 191 -6.91 -16.43 13.19
N LEU A 192 -8.10 -16.16 12.64
CA LEU A 192 -8.51 -14.84 12.17
C LEU A 192 -9.20 -13.98 13.24
N ILE A 193 -9.47 -14.52 14.43
CA ILE A 193 -10.00 -13.74 15.55
C ILE A 193 -9.00 -12.63 15.93
N ASP A 194 -9.50 -11.40 16.09
CA ASP A 194 -8.72 -10.20 16.42
C ASP A 194 -7.50 -10.02 15.50
N ASN A 195 -7.68 -10.29 14.21
CA ASN A 195 -6.61 -10.29 13.23
C ASN A 195 -7.05 -9.64 11.92
N GLN A 196 -7.09 -8.32 11.86
CA GLN A 196 -7.43 -7.60 10.63
C GLN A 196 -6.34 -7.82 9.59
N LEU A 197 -6.68 -8.43 8.45
CA LEU A 197 -5.73 -8.79 7.41
C LEU A 197 -5.46 -7.60 6.50
N THR A 198 -4.19 -7.38 6.14
CA THR A 198 -3.74 -6.15 5.47
C THR A 198 -3.19 -6.40 4.07
N SER A 199 -2.41 -7.45 3.88
CA SER A 199 -1.78 -7.78 2.59
C SER A 199 -1.64 -9.29 2.43
N ILE A 200 -1.55 -9.74 1.18
CA ILE A 200 -1.43 -11.16 0.80
C ILE A 200 -0.51 -11.30 -0.40
N GLU A 201 0.47 -12.19 -0.29
CA GLU A 201 1.48 -12.43 -1.32
C GLU A 201 1.83 -13.91 -1.47
N PHE A 202 2.31 -14.25 -2.67
CA PHE A 202 2.60 -15.62 -3.10
C PHE A 202 4.06 -15.76 -3.50
N SER A 203 4.67 -16.86 -3.11
CA SER A 203 5.99 -17.25 -3.60
C SER A 203 5.90 -18.40 -4.59
N SER A 204 6.89 -18.45 -5.49
CA SER A 204 7.23 -19.63 -6.32
C SER A 204 7.43 -20.93 -5.54
N THR A 205 7.60 -20.88 -4.21
CA THR A 205 7.76 -22.04 -3.32
C THR A 205 6.43 -22.62 -2.80
N ASN A 206 5.29 -22.25 -3.41
CA ASN A 206 3.93 -22.55 -2.93
C ASN A 206 3.60 -21.95 -1.56
N THR A 207 4.38 -20.98 -1.11
CA THR A 207 4.13 -20.27 0.14
C THR A 207 3.13 -19.14 -0.11
N ILE A 208 2.11 -19.04 0.74
CA ILE A 208 1.24 -17.87 0.84
C ILE A 208 1.52 -17.19 2.17
N LEU A 209 1.78 -15.89 2.15
CA LEU A 209 1.87 -15.06 3.34
C LEU A 209 0.71 -14.07 3.36
N ILE A 210 0.08 -13.93 4.52
CA ILE A 210 -0.90 -12.87 4.79
C ILE A 210 -0.42 -12.11 6.02
N SER A 211 -0.20 -10.81 5.90
CA SER A 211 0.02 -9.94 7.05
C SER A 211 -1.30 -9.50 7.67
N GLY A 212 -1.30 -9.30 8.97
CA GLY A 212 -2.43 -8.72 9.66
C GLY A 212 -2.12 -8.34 11.09
N GLY A 213 -3.16 -8.23 11.89
CA GLY A 213 -3.10 -8.02 13.33
C GLY A 213 -4.13 -7.00 13.77
N LEU A 214 -4.33 -6.89 15.09
CA LEU A 214 -5.14 -5.84 15.66
C LEU A 214 -4.25 -4.88 16.45
N TRP A 215 -4.35 -3.60 16.12
CA TRP A 215 -3.51 -2.54 16.69
C TRP A 215 -2.01 -2.83 16.47
N ASN A 216 -1.27 -3.08 17.54
CA ASN A 216 0.17 -3.34 17.55
C ASN A 216 0.49 -4.84 17.70
N ASN A 217 -0.49 -5.73 17.52
CA ASN A 217 -0.30 -7.17 17.60
C ASN A 217 -0.18 -7.78 16.19
N GLY A 218 0.91 -7.46 15.51
CA GLY A 218 1.14 -7.88 14.14
C GLY A 218 1.31 -9.39 14.02
N THR A 219 0.71 -9.95 12.98
CA THR A 219 0.71 -11.38 12.72
C THR A 219 1.04 -11.66 11.26
N ILE A 220 1.56 -12.86 11.02
CA ILE A 220 1.71 -13.46 9.70
C ILE A 220 0.97 -14.78 9.71
N LEU A 221 -0.01 -14.92 8.82
CA LEU A 221 -0.54 -16.23 8.46
C LEU A 221 0.29 -16.77 7.32
N ARG A 222 0.60 -18.06 7.39
CA ARG A 222 1.42 -18.76 6.43
C ARG A 222 0.76 -20.07 6.03
N SER A 223 0.69 -20.30 4.72
CA SER A 223 0.35 -21.58 4.12
C SER A 223 1.50 -22.03 3.22
N THR A 224 1.72 -23.35 3.12
CA THR A 224 2.71 -23.97 2.21
C THR A 224 2.07 -24.98 1.24
N ASP A 225 0.74 -25.04 1.25
CA ASP A 225 -0.11 -25.97 0.52
C ASP A 225 -1.22 -25.23 -0.23
N LEU A 226 -0.89 -24.05 -0.78
CA LEU A 226 -1.80 -23.23 -1.60
C LEU A 226 -3.09 -22.81 -0.87
N GLY A 227 -3.00 -22.63 0.45
CA GLY A 227 -4.06 -22.13 1.29
C GLY A 227 -5.03 -23.19 1.80
N ASP A 228 -4.67 -24.47 1.71
CA ASP A 228 -5.46 -25.57 2.27
C ASP A 228 -5.30 -25.65 3.80
N THR A 229 -4.09 -25.38 4.32
CA THR A 229 -3.84 -25.23 5.76
C THR A 229 -3.03 -23.97 6.08
N TRP A 230 -3.24 -23.46 7.29
CA TRP A 230 -2.68 -22.20 7.74
C TRP A 230 -2.05 -22.32 9.12
N ASN A 231 -0.90 -21.66 9.30
CA ASN A 231 -0.27 -21.44 10.59
C ASN A 231 -0.16 -19.95 10.85
N LYS A 232 -0.35 -19.53 12.10
CA LYS A 232 -0.22 -18.13 12.53
C LYS A 232 1.04 -17.94 13.34
N ASN A 233 1.91 -17.06 12.86
CA ASN A 233 3.09 -16.60 13.57
C ASN A 233 2.83 -15.18 14.09
N THR A 234 3.10 -14.96 15.38
CA THR A 234 3.14 -13.62 15.96
C THR A 234 4.53 -13.03 15.73
N ILE A 235 4.60 -11.76 15.33
CA ILE A 235 5.88 -11.07 15.20
C ILE A 235 6.34 -10.61 16.58
N SER A 236 7.61 -10.85 16.90
CA SER A 236 8.22 -10.44 18.17
C SER A 236 8.46 -8.92 18.19
N GLY A 237 7.39 -8.15 18.27
CA GLY A 237 7.40 -6.69 18.23
C GLY A 237 5.98 -6.10 18.30
N ASN A 238 5.86 -4.85 18.73
CA ASN A 238 4.58 -4.15 18.79
C ASN A 238 4.24 -3.55 17.41
N ILE A 239 4.12 -4.38 16.38
CA ILE A 239 3.93 -3.92 15.00
C ILE A 239 2.45 -3.94 14.58
N LYS A 240 1.98 -2.84 14.00
CA LYS A 240 0.82 -2.74 13.13
C LYS A 240 1.29 -2.97 11.70
N THR A 241 1.07 -4.18 11.18
CA THR A 241 1.50 -4.54 9.83
C THR A 241 0.78 -3.68 8.78
N THR A 242 1.47 -3.35 7.70
CA THR A 242 0.91 -2.57 6.59
C THR A 242 1.07 -3.27 5.27
N ASP A 243 2.11 -4.09 5.10
CA ASP A 243 2.36 -4.82 3.86
C ASP A 243 3.33 -6.00 4.07
N VAL A 244 3.27 -6.99 3.19
CA VAL A 244 4.19 -8.13 3.12
C VAL A 244 4.53 -8.42 1.67
N ASN A 245 5.76 -8.84 1.37
CA ASN A 245 6.13 -9.37 0.06
C ASN A 245 7.09 -10.54 0.18
N ILE A 246 7.09 -11.43 -0.80
CA ILE A 246 7.95 -12.63 -0.81
C ILE A 246 8.32 -13.03 -2.23
N VAL A 247 9.61 -13.32 -2.44
CA VAL A 247 10.14 -13.91 -3.67
C VAL A 247 11.07 -15.06 -3.31
N GLY A 248 10.74 -16.26 -3.78
CA GLY A 248 11.41 -17.48 -3.34
C GLY A 248 11.23 -17.68 -1.84
N SER A 249 12.32 -17.84 -1.10
CA SER A 249 12.27 -17.93 0.37
C SER A 249 12.53 -16.61 1.09
N LEU A 250 12.91 -15.56 0.35
CA LEU A 250 13.19 -14.23 0.88
C LEU A 250 11.89 -13.42 0.92
N GLY A 251 11.54 -12.93 2.11
CA GLY A 251 10.37 -12.08 2.28
C GLY A 251 10.64 -10.91 3.20
N PHE A 252 9.83 -9.87 3.04
CA PHE A 252 9.86 -8.67 3.85
C PHE A 252 8.46 -8.36 4.36
N LEU A 253 8.38 -7.92 5.61
CA LEU A 253 7.17 -7.46 6.27
C LEU A 253 7.45 -6.06 6.76
N VAL A 254 6.53 -5.14 6.50
CA VAL A 254 6.61 -3.77 7.02
C VAL A 254 5.39 -3.43 7.85
N GLY A 255 5.59 -2.51 8.76
CA GLY A 255 4.54 -1.96 9.59
C GLY A 255 5.05 -0.83 10.45
N ASN A 256 4.27 -0.45 11.45
CA ASN A 256 4.60 0.64 12.36
C ASN A 256 4.37 0.20 13.79
N ASN A 257 5.08 0.74 14.77
CA ASN A 257 5.06 0.32 16.18
C ASN A 257 3.71 0.53 16.94
N GLY A 258 2.62 0.78 16.21
CA GLY A 258 1.25 0.89 16.70
C GLY A 258 0.97 2.11 17.58
N VAL A 259 1.91 3.05 17.66
CA VAL A 259 1.74 4.30 18.39
C VAL A 259 1.05 5.32 17.47
N ILE A 260 -0.12 5.83 17.90
CA ILE A 260 -0.95 6.73 17.09
C ILE A 260 -0.49 8.21 17.20
N ASN A 261 0.37 8.55 18.16
CA ASN A 261 0.85 9.92 18.37
C ASN A 261 2.24 10.14 17.74
N GLY A 262 2.29 11.10 16.80
CA GLY A 262 3.36 11.24 15.79
C GLY A 262 4.79 11.53 16.26
N SER A 263 5.06 11.75 17.55
CA SER A 263 6.45 11.90 18.03
C SER A 263 7.16 10.57 18.31
N SER A 264 6.42 9.47 18.40
CA SER A 264 6.96 8.13 18.74
C SER A 264 6.48 7.02 17.80
N GLU A 265 5.70 7.33 16.77
CA GLU A 265 5.43 6.37 15.70
C GLU A 265 6.75 6.08 14.95
N LEU A 266 7.03 4.80 14.74
CA LEU A 266 8.24 4.30 14.06
C LEU A 266 7.84 3.16 13.14
N GLY A 267 8.32 3.19 11.89
CA GLY A 267 8.23 2.08 10.97
C GLY A 267 9.21 0.98 11.35
N GLU A 268 8.79 -0.27 11.12
CA GLU A 268 9.59 -1.46 11.35
C GLU A 268 9.62 -2.29 10.07
N LEU A 269 10.79 -2.85 9.77
CA LEU A 269 11.04 -3.75 8.65
C LEU A 269 11.52 -5.09 9.22
N TYR A 270 10.90 -6.18 8.79
CA TYR A 270 11.31 -7.53 9.14
C TYR A 270 11.68 -8.31 7.88
N LYS A 271 12.68 -9.17 7.98
CA LYS A 271 13.16 -10.04 6.90
C LYS A 271 13.04 -11.51 7.31
N THR A 272 12.58 -12.33 6.37
CA THR A 272 12.61 -13.78 6.43
C THR A 272 13.47 -14.32 5.29
N ILE A 273 14.16 -15.43 5.51
CA ILE A 273 14.91 -16.17 4.49
C ILE A 273 14.46 -17.64 4.38
N ASP A 274 13.47 -18.03 5.17
CA ASP A 274 12.97 -19.41 5.34
C ASP A 274 11.49 -19.55 4.95
N ASN A 275 11.04 -18.72 3.99
CA ASN A 275 9.65 -18.66 3.52
C ASN A 275 8.65 -18.19 4.59
N GLY A 276 9.05 -17.29 5.49
CA GLY A 276 8.16 -16.72 6.51
C GLY A 276 7.94 -17.60 7.74
N GLU A 277 8.79 -18.62 7.94
CA GLU A 277 8.79 -19.41 9.18
C GLU A 277 9.32 -18.57 10.34
N THR A 278 10.43 -17.85 10.13
CA THR A 278 11.01 -16.92 11.10
C THR A 278 11.24 -15.54 10.51
N TRP A 279 11.15 -14.52 11.35
CA TRP A 279 11.23 -13.10 10.98
C TRP A 279 12.22 -12.38 11.90
N ASN A 280 13.16 -11.66 11.30
CA ASN A 280 14.17 -10.89 12.01
C ASN A 280 13.98 -9.41 11.73
N LEU A 281 14.01 -8.57 12.77
CA LEU A 281 13.99 -7.12 12.63
C LEU A 281 15.24 -6.67 11.84
N VAL A 282 15.03 -5.83 10.84
CA VAL A 282 16.08 -5.16 10.08
C VAL A 282 16.18 -3.74 10.58
N ASP A 283 17.32 -3.40 11.16
CA ASP A 283 17.62 -2.00 11.45
C ASP A 283 17.93 -1.29 10.13
N THR A 284 17.19 -0.21 9.88
CA THR A 284 17.41 0.60 8.67
C THR A 284 18.14 1.90 9.00
N ASP A 285 18.38 2.23 10.28
CA ASP A 285 18.83 3.54 10.76
C ASP A 285 17.84 4.70 10.51
N PHE A 286 16.61 4.40 10.06
CA PHE A 286 15.58 5.41 9.79
C PHE A 286 14.36 5.28 10.71
N ASN A 287 13.85 6.43 11.14
CA ASN A 287 12.72 6.54 12.08
C ASN A 287 11.44 7.03 11.40
N ASN A 288 11.14 6.54 10.19
CA ASN A 288 10.00 6.97 9.37
C ASN A 288 8.84 5.98 9.46
N ARG A 289 7.62 6.43 9.16
CA ARG A 289 6.46 5.54 9.05
C ARG A 289 6.56 4.78 7.73
N ILE A 290 6.42 3.45 7.74
CA ILE A 290 6.44 2.64 6.52
C ILE A 290 5.02 2.23 6.15
N SER A 291 4.69 2.38 4.86
CA SER A 291 3.35 2.16 4.33
C SER A 291 3.26 0.95 3.41
N ARG A 292 4.20 0.82 2.47
CA ARG A 292 4.21 -0.22 1.43
C ARG A 292 5.61 -0.61 1.06
N LEU A 293 5.74 -1.80 0.47
CA LEU A 293 6.97 -2.25 -0.13
C LEU A 293 6.72 -2.91 -1.48
N SER A 294 7.72 -2.83 -2.36
CA SER A 294 7.72 -3.57 -3.62
C SER A 294 9.06 -4.26 -3.79
N TYR A 295 9.05 -5.36 -4.53
CA TYR A 295 10.21 -6.21 -4.74
C TYR A 295 10.31 -6.59 -6.22
N LYS A 296 11.50 -6.47 -6.83
CA LYS A 296 11.79 -6.98 -8.18
C LYS A 296 13.26 -7.31 -8.34
N GLY A 297 13.57 -8.54 -8.77
CA GLY A 297 14.96 -9.00 -8.86
C GLY A 297 15.59 -9.03 -7.47
N GLU A 298 16.73 -8.37 -7.26
CA GLU A 298 17.33 -8.20 -5.93
C GLU A 298 16.95 -6.87 -5.27
N ALA A 299 16.19 -6.04 -5.97
CA ALA A 299 15.84 -4.70 -5.55
C ALA A 299 14.56 -4.70 -4.71
N ILE A 300 14.60 -3.96 -3.60
CA ILE A 300 13.46 -3.72 -2.72
C ILE A 300 13.29 -2.24 -2.53
N CYS A 301 12.09 -1.74 -2.75
CA CYS A 301 11.72 -0.37 -2.45
C CYS A 301 10.72 -0.36 -1.30
N ILE A 302 10.96 0.48 -0.30
CA ILE A 302 9.98 0.78 0.75
C ILE A 302 9.59 2.24 0.66
N VAL A 303 8.30 2.52 0.84
CA VAL A 303 7.77 3.89 0.85
C VAL A 303 6.98 4.18 2.10
N GLY A 304 6.94 5.44 2.47
CA GLY A 304 6.39 5.87 3.72
C GLY A 304 6.17 7.37 3.83
N ARG A 305 6.04 7.80 5.08
CA ARG A 305 5.90 9.20 5.46
C ARG A 305 6.97 9.55 6.49
N ASN A 306 7.51 10.75 6.36
CA ASN A 306 8.45 11.26 7.34
C ASN A 306 7.72 11.53 8.65
N LYS A 307 8.44 11.38 9.76
CA LYS A 307 7.91 11.39 11.12
C LYS A 307 7.41 12.77 11.55
N ALA A 308 8.11 13.82 11.12
CA ALA A 308 7.60 15.16 11.28
C ALA A 308 6.51 15.34 10.21
N ASN A 309 5.35 15.91 10.57
CA ASN A 309 4.45 16.56 9.60
C ASN A 309 5.12 17.81 8.98
N ASP A 310 6.41 17.70 8.71
CA ASP A 310 7.23 18.65 8.02
C ASP A 310 6.83 18.57 6.55
N LEU A 311 5.95 19.49 6.16
CA LEU A 311 5.50 19.62 4.80
C LEU A 311 6.63 19.98 3.83
N SER A 312 7.85 20.28 4.32
CA SER A 312 9.04 20.47 3.49
C SER A 312 9.85 19.19 3.23
N ASN A 313 9.59 18.11 3.99
CA ASN A 313 10.14 16.76 3.74
C ASN A 313 9.15 15.66 4.19
N PRO A 314 7.92 15.62 3.64
CA PRO A 314 6.84 14.79 4.20
C PRO A 314 6.94 13.30 3.84
N GLU A 315 7.76 12.91 2.88
CA GLU A 315 7.81 11.56 2.33
C GLU A 315 9.15 10.86 2.53
N PHE A 316 9.08 9.53 2.44
CA PHE A 316 10.22 8.65 2.63
C PHE A 316 10.19 7.56 1.57
N LEU A 317 11.33 7.37 0.90
CA LEU A 317 11.56 6.28 -0.04
C LEU A 317 12.97 5.74 0.19
N MET A 318 13.09 4.42 0.30
CA MET A 318 14.38 3.76 0.34
C MET A 318 14.46 2.61 -0.62
N LEU A 319 15.70 2.30 -0.96
CA LEU A 319 16.03 1.22 -1.85
C LEU A 319 17.14 0.35 -1.24
N SER A 320 16.93 -0.95 -1.30
CA SER A 320 18.00 -1.93 -1.30
C SER A 320 18.16 -2.47 -2.72
N LYS A 321 19.40 -2.65 -3.17
CA LYS A 321 19.74 -3.28 -4.47
C LYS A 321 20.38 -4.66 -4.30
N ASP A 322 20.39 -5.20 -3.08
CA ASP A 322 21.19 -6.37 -2.69
C ASP A 322 20.44 -7.33 -1.75
N ASN A 323 19.16 -7.57 -2.03
CA ASN A 323 18.30 -8.46 -1.23
C ASN A 323 18.12 -8.00 0.23
N GLY A 324 18.10 -6.69 0.46
CA GLY A 324 17.85 -6.08 1.76
C GLY A 324 19.04 -6.18 2.71
N ASN A 325 20.25 -6.34 2.20
CA ASN A 325 21.46 -6.37 3.04
C ASN A 325 21.96 -4.95 3.34
N THR A 326 21.88 -4.04 2.37
CA THR A 326 22.15 -2.62 2.53
C THR A 326 20.96 -1.80 2.04
N TRP A 327 20.77 -0.64 2.67
CA TRP A 327 19.67 0.27 2.38
C TRP A 327 20.20 1.68 2.20
N SER A 328 19.60 2.39 1.24
CA SER A 328 19.91 3.79 0.97
C SER A 328 18.64 4.57 0.77
N ARG A 329 18.62 5.81 1.27
CA ARG A 329 17.55 6.76 0.98
C ARG A 329 17.65 7.17 -0.49
N VAL A 330 16.52 7.26 -1.16
CA VAL A 330 16.43 7.88 -2.48
C VAL A 330 16.13 9.35 -2.27
N GLU A 331 17.14 10.19 -2.49
CA GLU A 331 17.00 11.64 -2.43
C GLU A 331 16.17 12.13 -3.63
N HIS A 332 15.21 13.03 -3.36
CA HIS A 332 14.36 13.62 -4.39
C HIS A 332 13.74 14.94 -3.92
N ASP A 333 13.34 15.80 -4.86
CA ASP A 333 12.73 17.11 -4.56
C ASP A 333 11.19 17.11 -4.59
N PHE A 334 10.57 15.94 -4.76
CA PHE A 334 9.11 15.84 -4.87
C PHE A 334 8.45 15.87 -3.50
N VAL A 335 7.65 16.90 -3.23
CA VAL A 335 6.84 16.99 -2.01
C VAL A 335 5.49 16.29 -2.25
N VAL A 336 5.17 15.25 -1.49
CA VAL A 336 3.86 14.58 -1.40
C VAL A 336 3.50 14.35 0.07
N ALA A 337 2.24 14.58 0.47
CA ALA A 337 1.85 14.39 1.88
C ALA A 337 2.09 12.95 2.40
N GLY A 338 2.27 12.01 1.49
CA GLY A 338 2.76 10.67 1.74
C GLY A 338 2.44 9.71 0.61
N TRP A 339 3.21 8.64 0.54
CA TRP A 339 2.96 7.52 -0.35
C TRP A 339 1.89 6.60 0.22
N ASN A 340 0.99 6.16 -0.65
CA ASN A 340 -0.02 5.14 -0.37
C ASN A 340 0.37 3.81 -0.99
N ASP A 341 1.08 3.82 -2.12
CA ASP A 341 1.59 2.63 -2.78
C ASP A 341 2.83 2.85 -3.64
N VAL A 342 3.57 1.78 -3.88
CA VAL A 342 4.77 1.74 -4.74
C VAL A 342 4.82 0.43 -5.49
N THR A 343 5.24 0.47 -6.75
CA THR A 343 5.50 -0.75 -7.52
C THR A 343 6.71 -0.59 -8.45
N PHE A 344 7.47 -1.68 -8.61
CA PHE A 344 8.47 -1.77 -9.66
C PHE A 344 7.81 -2.01 -11.03
N ILE A 345 8.09 -1.13 -11.98
CA ILE A 345 7.74 -1.31 -13.40
C ILE A 345 8.79 -2.23 -14.05
N SER A 346 10.07 -1.99 -13.80
CA SER A 346 11.24 -2.80 -14.20
C SER A 346 12.27 -2.80 -13.07
N GLU A 347 13.37 -3.55 -13.17
CA GLU A 347 14.45 -3.53 -12.15
C GLU A 347 15.09 -2.14 -11.97
N THR A 348 14.90 -1.25 -12.95
CA THR A 348 15.48 0.10 -12.97
C THR A 348 14.42 1.19 -12.86
N LYS A 349 13.14 0.85 -12.70
CA LYS A 349 12.04 1.83 -12.76
C LYS A 349 10.97 1.52 -11.74
N ILE A 350 10.67 2.50 -10.89
CA ILE A 350 9.59 2.42 -9.89
C ILE A 350 8.59 3.55 -10.10
N ILE A 351 7.37 3.33 -9.63
CA ILE A 351 6.38 4.39 -9.49
C ILE A 351 5.75 4.32 -8.10
N ALA A 352 5.64 5.47 -7.46
CA ALA A 352 4.95 5.65 -6.20
C ALA A 352 3.73 6.57 -6.40
N VAL A 353 2.63 6.29 -5.70
CA VAL A 353 1.36 7.03 -5.79
C VAL A 353 0.86 7.46 -4.42
N GLY A 354 0.12 8.56 -4.35
CA GLY A 354 -0.40 9.05 -3.08
C GLY A 354 -1.42 10.19 -3.19
N TYR A 355 -1.35 11.12 -2.26
CA TYR A 355 -2.35 12.18 -2.05
C TYR A 355 -2.48 13.16 -3.23
N ASN A 356 -3.70 13.66 -3.45
CA ASN A 356 -4.03 14.71 -4.42
C ASN A 356 -3.57 14.41 -5.86
N GLY A 357 -3.76 13.17 -6.32
CA GLY A 357 -3.43 12.74 -7.69
C GLY A 357 -1.93 12.69 -7.98
N ARG A 358 -1.08 12.74 -6.95
CA ARG A 358 0.37 12.76 -7.13
C ARG A 358 0.90 11.36 -7.35
N SER A 359 1.71 11.23 -8.39
CA SER A 359 2.53 10.06 -8.65
C SER A 359 3.94 10.51 -9.02
N VAL A 360 4.94 9.69 -8.68
CA VAL A 360 6.33 9.96 -9.04
C VAL A 360 6.90 8.71 -9.69
N LEU A 361 7.42 8.89 -10.90
CA LEU A 361 8.14 7.88 -11.66
C LEU A 361 9.63 8.11 -11.43
N ILE A 362 10.35 7.07 -11.01
CA ILE A 362 11.78 7.15 -10.65
C ILE A 362 12.57 6.13 -11.45
N GLU A 363 13.66 6.58 -12.08
CA GLU A 363 14.66 5.73 -12.72
C GLU A 363 15.88 5.60 -11.79
N LEU A 364 16.25 4.35 -11.47
CA LEU A 364 17.17 3.96 -10.38
C LEU A 364 18.64 3.78 -10.77
#